data_AF-A0A7U3D409-F1
#
_entry.id   AF-A0A7U3D409-F1
#
_cell.length_a   1.000
_cell.length_b   1.000
_cell.length_c   1.000
_cell.angle_alpha   90.00
_cell.angle_beta   90.00
_cell.angle_gamma   90.00
#
_symmetry.space_group_name_H-M   'P 1'
#
loop_
_entity.id
_entity.type
_entity.pdbx_description
1 polymer ?
#
loop_
_entity_poly.entity_id
_entity_poly.type
_entity_poly.pdbx_seq_one_letter_code
_entity_poly.pdbx_strand_id
1 'polypeptide(L)'
;MIIQALIERDVRISMKDQGISSIPVYFEERECSSTTAYRILSKFDNILLNHILVDGMEVKHVSTDISNTQRKILSLLHIEENRFRPA
;
A
#
# COMPACT_ATOMS: atom_id res chain seq x y z
N MET A 1 14.72 2.36 -14.24
CA MET A 1 14.44 0.92 -14.06
C MET A 1 13.00 0.64 -14.52
N ILE A 2 12.76 -0.45 -15.27
CA ILE A 2 11.47 -0.70 -15.95
C ILE A 2 10.32 -0.93 -14.96
N ILE A 3 10.54 -1.73 -13.91
CA ILE A 3 9.49 -2.10 -12.94
C ILE A 3 8.91 -0.87 -12.24
N GLN A 4 9.77 0.04 -11.77
CA GLN A 4 9.33 1.29 -11.13
C GLN A 4 8.49 2.14 -12.09
N ALA A 5 8.90 2.25 -13.35
CA ALA A 5 8.17 2.99 -14.37
C ALA A 5 6.79 2.38 -14.67
N LEU A 6 6.66 1.05 -14.63
CA LEU A 6 5.37 0.37 -14.78
C LEU A 6 4.45 0.67 -13.59
N ILE A 7 4.94 0.55 -12.36
CA ILE A 7 4.16 0.88 -11.15
C ILE A 7 3.67 2.33 -11.20
N GLU A 8 4.56 3.28 -11.51
CA GLU A 8 4.21 4.70 -11.61
C GLU A 8 3.20 4.97 -12.72
N ARG A 9 3.35 4.31 -13.87
CA ARG A 9 2.42 4.41 -15.00
C ARG A 9 1.03 3.89 -14.62
N ASP A 10 0.95 2.71 -14.01
CA ASP A 10 -0.33 2.09 -13.66
C ASP A 10 -1.09 2.94 -12.64
N VAL A 11 -0.39 3.44 -11.61
CA VAL A 11 -0.98 4.38 -10.65
C VAL A 11 -1.48 5.65 -11.34
N ARG A 12 -0.70 6.23 -12.28
CA ARG A 12 -1.09 7.47 -12.97
C ARG A 12 -2.28 7.27 -13.90
N ILE A 13 -2.35 6.12 -14.58
CA ILE A 13 -3.51 5.75 -15.41
C ILE A 13 -4.75 5.63 -14.51
N SER A 14 -4.65 4.86 -13.42
CA SER A 14 -5.76 4.67 -12.49
C SER A 14 -6.21 5.97 -11.82
N MET A 15 -5.26 6.85 -11.45
CA MET A 15 -5.56 8.19 -10.95
C MET A 15 -6.34 9.03 -11.97
N LYS A 16 -5.92 9.00 -13.25
CA LYS A 16 -6.62 9.69 -14.33
C LYS A 16 -8.04 9.15 -14.52
N ASP A 17 -8.19 7.83 -14.53
CA ASP A 17 -9.48 7.17 -14.74
C ASP A 17 -10.47 7.43 -13.59
N GLN A 18 -9.95 7.61 -12.36
CA GLN A 18 -10.73 7.91 -11.16
C GLN A 18 -10.87 9.42 -10.87
N GLY A 19 -10.32 10.31 -11.72
CA GLY A 19 -10.38 11.76 -11.50
C GLY A 19 -9.57 12.26 -10.29
N ILE A 20 -8.55 11.51 -9.87
CA ILE A 20 -7.69 11.84 -8.72
C ILE A 20 -6.49 12.66 -9.20
N SER A 21 -6.37 13.91 -8.76
CA SER A 21 -5.26 14.80 -9.12
C SER A 21 -3.96 14.51 -8.37
N SER A 22 -4.08 13.97 -7.15
CA SER A 22 -2.95 13.77 -6.25
C SER A 22 -3.25 12.74 -5.16
N ILE A 23 -2.18 12.20 -4.57
CA ILE A 23 -2.25 11.29 -3.43
C ILE A 23 -1.23 11.69 -2.34
N PRO A 24 -1.58 11.52 -1.04
CA PRO A 24 -0.72 11.91 0.09
C PRO A 24 0.35 10.84 0.38
N VAL A 25 1.35 10.73 -0.49
CA VAL A 25 2.41 9.69 -0.36
C VAL A 25 3.60 10.10 0.52
N TYR A 26 3.67 11.35 0.96
CA TYR A 26 4.72 11.79 1.88
C TYR A 26 4.32 11.53 3.34
N PHE A 27 5.31 11.44 4.24
CA PHE A 27 5.06 11.15 5.66
C PHE A 27 4.15 12.21 6.29
N GLU A 28 4.38 13.48 5.94
CA GLU A 28 3.57 14.64 6.34
C GLU A 28 2.25 14.80 5.58
N GLU A 29 1.79 13.76 4.88
CA GLU A 29 0.54 13.73 4.10
C GLU A 29 0.44 14.80 3.00
N ARG A 30 1.57 15.28 2.51
CA ARG A 30 1.60 16.23 1.40
C ARG A 30 1.07 15.57 0.12
N GLU A 31 0.15 16.25 -0.53
CA GLU A 31 -0.38 15.87 -1.83
C GLU A 31 0.71 15.89 -2.91
N CYS A 32 0.73 14.85 -3.75
CA CYS A 32 1.68 14.70 -4.85
C CYS A 32 0.98 14.20 -6.12
N SER A 33 1.16 14.91 -7.22
CA SER A 33 0.55 14.60 -8.53
C SER A 33 1.39 13.65 -9.40
N SER A 34 2.71 13.60 -9.17
CA SER A 34 3.64 12.74 -9.90
C SER A 34 4.47 11.92 -8.93
N THR A 35 3.82 10.94 -8.32
CA THR A 35 4.43 10.05 -7.34
C THR A 35 5.42 9.08 -7.97
N THR A 36 6.51 8.80 -7.26
CA THR A 36 7.47 7.77 -7.66
C THR A 36 7.11 6.42 -7.04
N ALA A 37 7.51 5.32 -7.67
CA ALA A 37 7.31 3.98 -7.14
C ALA A 37 7.88 3.84 -5.73
N TYR A 38 9.05 4.44 -5.48
CA TYR A 38 9.66 4.46 -4.14
C TYR A 38 8.74 5.09 -3.09
N ARG A 39 8.12 6.24 -3.38
CA ARG A 39 7.21 6.91 -2.43
C ARG A 39 5.94 6.10 -2.20
N ILE A 40 5.39 5.51 -3.25
CA ILE A 40 4.23 4.62 -3.17
C ILE A 40 4.53 3.44 -2.24
N LEU A 41 5.67 2.76 -2.46
CA LEU A 41 6.06 1.59 -1.69
C LEU A 41 6.41 1.95 -0.23
N SER A 42 7.03 3.10 0.00
CA SER A 42 7.43 3.53 1.35
C SER A 42 6.27 3.66 2.34
N LYS A 43 5.04 3.81 1.84
CA LYS A 43 3.83 3.82 2.68
C LYS A 43 3.52 2.46 3.32
N PHE A 44 4.17 1.39 2.87
CA PHE A 44 3.98 0.03 3.38
C PHE A 44 5.17 -0.50 4.17
N ASP A 45 6.24 0.29 4.35
CA ASP A 45 7.49 -0.15 5.01
C ASP A 45 7.28 -0.69 6.44
N ASN A 46 6.23 -0.22 7.13
CA ASN A 46 5.93 -0.57 8.52
C ASN A 46 4.64 -1.41 8.67
N ILE A 47 4.28 -2.19 7.65
CA ILE A 47 3.21 -3.18 7.77
C ILE A 47 3.79 -4.49 8.31
N LEU A 48 3.29 -4.89 9.48
CA LEU A 48 3.74 -6.09 10.19
C LEU A 48 2.62 -7.11 10.30
N LEU A 49 3.00 -8.38 10.20
CA LEU A 49 2.19 -9.53 10.59
C LEU A 49 2.95 -10.28 11.68
N ASN A 50 2.44 -10.24 12.90
CA ASN A 50 3.05 -10.90 14.04
C ASN A 50 2.32 -12.22 14.32
N HIS A 51 3.09 -13.28 14.52
CA HIS A 51 2.59 -14.59 14.94
C HIS A 51 2.84 -14.77 16.43
N ILE A 52 1.80 -15.10 17.18
CA ILE A 52 1.88 -15.37 18.62
C ILE A 52 1.94 -16.88 18.80
N LEU A 53 3.03 -17.36 19.40
CA LEU A 53 3.27 -18.77 19.69
C LEU A 53 3.19 -19.03 21.20
N VAL A 54 2.52 -20.12 21.58
CA VAL A 54 2.53 -20.67 22.95
C VAL A 54 2.97 -22.13 22.83
N ASP A 55 4.02 -22.50 23.57
CA ASP A 55 4.64 -23.84 23.51
C ASP A 55 5.01 -24.27 22.07
N GLY A 56 5.43 -23.31 21.24
CA GLY A 56 5.80 -23.54 19.84
C GLY A 56 4.61 -23.70 18.89
N MET A 57 3.37 -23.63 19.37
CA MET A 57 2.16 -23.67 18.55
C MET A 57 1.62 -22.26 18.32
N GLU A 58 1.24 -21.96 17.08
CA GLU A 58 0.61 -20.67 16.75
C GLU A 58 -0.82 -20.62 17.30
N VAL A 59 -1.08 -19.61 18.13
CA VAL A 59 -2.40 -19.42 18.76
C VAL A 59 -3.14 -18.22 18.20
N LYS A 60 -2.44 -17.26 17.58
CA LYS A 60 -3.03 -16.02 17.07
C LYS A 60 -2.07 -15.29 16.14
N HIS A 61 -2.63 -14.60 15.15
CA HIS A 61 -1.92 -13.58 14.39
C HIS A 61 -2.40 -12.16 14.76
N VAL A 62 -1.51 -11.17 14.66
CA VAL A 62 -1.80 -9.75 14.85
C VAL A 62 -1.20 -8.96 13.69
N SER A 63 -2.04 -8.35 12.87
CA SER A 63 -1.62 -7.54 11.72
C SER A 63 -1.71 -6.04 12.00
N THR A 64 -0.91 -5.25 11.30
CA THR A 64 -1.06 -3.80 11.27
C THR A 64 -2.31 -3.40 10.48
N ASP A 65 -3.09 -2.47 11.01
CA ASP A 65 -4.25 -1.92 10.31
C ASP A 65 -3.82 -1.11 9.07
N ILE A 66 -4.62 -1.23 8.01
CA ILE A 66 -4.39 -0.51 6.76
C ILE A 66 -5.15 0.82 6.81
N SER A 67 -4.37 1.90 6.74
CA SER A 67 -4.87 3.27 6.70
C SER A 67 -5.64 3.57 5.41
N ASN A 68 -6.45 4.64 5.43
CA ASN A 68 -7.20 5.08 4.26
C ASN A 68 -6.29 5.41 3.06
N THR A 69 -5.13 6.01 3.31
CA THR A 69 -4.13 6.31 2.28
C THR A 69 -3.58 5.03 1.65
N GLN A 70 -3.20 4.05 2.47
CA GLN A 70 -2.72 2.75 1.97
C GLN A 70 -3.81 2.02 1.17
N ARG A 71 -5.07 2.02 1.64
CA ARG A 71 -6.21 1.44 0.92
C ARG A 71 -6.44 2.12 -0.43
N LYS A 72 -6.33 3.45 -0.48
CA LYS A 72 -6.43 4.23 -1.72
C LYS A 72 -5.32 3.83 -2.70
N ILE A 73 -4.08 3.72 -2.22
CA ILE A 73 -2.95 3.26 -3.03
C ILE A 73 -3.17 1.83 -3.56
N LEU A 74 -3.66 0.91 -2.73
CA LEU A 74 -3.99 -0.45 -3.16
C LEU A 74 -5.06 -0.46 -4.25
N SER A 75 -6.10 0.38 -4.13
CA SER A 75 -7.13 0.49 -5.18
C SER A 75 -6.57 1.03 -6.50
N LEU A 76 -5.65 1.99 -6.45
CA LEU A 76 -4.98 2.55 -7.64
C LEU A 76 -4.07 1.51 -8.32
N LEU A 77 -3.53 0.58 -7.55
CA LEU A 77 -2.74 -0.55 -8.04
C LEU A 77 -3.60 -1.78 -8.40
N HIS A 78 -4.93 -1.70 -8.26
CA HIS A 78 -5.85 -2.81 -8.47
C HIS A 78 -5.52 -4.05 -7.62
N ILE A 79 -5.12 -3.83 -6.38
CA ILE A 79 -4.80 -4.87 -5.40
C ILE A 79 -5.90 -4.92 -4.34
N GLU A 80 -6.52 -6.08 -4.18
CA GLU A 80 -7.47 -6.34 -3.10
C GLU A 80 -6.77 -6.38 -1.74
N GLU A 81 -7.31 -5.67 -0.74
CA GLU A 81 -6.74 -5.58 0.62
C GLU A 81 -6.59 -6.97 1.27
N ASN A 82 -7.56 -7.85 1.04
CA ASN A 82 -7.60 -9.17 1.65
C ASN A 82 -6.68 -10.19 0.98
N ARG A 83 -6.03 -9.85 -0.14
CA ARG A 83 -5.17 -10.76 -0.89
C ARG A 83 -3.97 -11.27 -0.07
N PHE A 84 -3.52 -10.47 0.90
CA PHE A 84 -2.32 -10.75 1.69
C PHE A 84 -2.58 -10.81 3.20
N ARG A 85 -3.86 -10.84 3.61
CA ARG A 85 -4.20 -11.04 5.03
C ARG A 85 -4.33 -12.52 5.35
N PRO A 86 -3.88 -12.97 6.54
CA PRO A 86 -4.22 -14.29 7.03
C PRO A 86 -5.74 -14.45 7.13
N ALA A 87 -6.22 -15.66 6.86
CA ALA A 87 -7.63 -16.02 6.96
C ALA A 87 -8.10 -16.16 8.42
#